data_AF-A0A1K1NQC5-F1
#
_entry.id   AF-A0A1K1NQC5-F1
#
_cell.length_a   1.000
_cell.length_b   1.000
_cell.length_c   1.000
_cell.angle_alpha   90.00
_cell.angle_beta   90.00
_cell.angle_gamma   90.00
#
_symmetry.space_group_name_H-M   'P 1'
#
loop_
_entity.id
_entity.type
_entity.pdbx_description
1 polymer ?
#
loop_
_entity_poly.entity_id
_entity_poly.type
_entity_poly.pdbx_seq_one_letter_code
_entity_poly.pdbx_strand_id
1 'polypeptide(L)'
;MRNVFLSFLLAAVERLTEKGYILLIGVLVALILYGTVAGENLFWLVASFVGARGIYLAAQIAHPQQDPGEAQHAGEARRRSRREQMIECAGLLAFCLLAPLAWVLYTREIVSLRSSHDWVTMLVASLGLVLYLLPFALSSPGAPGRRIWWGLPLLPAVVLLVAGIQLRHPYLNPVNPDRVALAAERVLALDDGVLAGQHHDWVTAHARMLDEQGDSAEAIRLYLHALRLNPSQEDVRQRIVALSPDTGRKEHFSDAASALRSHDPYWAEERTITPLPRCELDKRMEEIARTTVVILRAGESISDSLIDAVGDVIGRELDIPVCAVPRPIPLPPHTRVHGLVNGKQWSVAAVSHAVEDYLGLSLRAPLKFVVLTSVDIYNGKANFVFAAGWVGGGILVSTARFGDPVKEQRLVEYRTAKQAISSILKSFGVPASADVNSVLSYAQSVEEHDGKGNRPSAEALGIFRDNLESQDAAWAAYKRASGE
;
A
#
# COMPACT_ATOMS: atom_id res chain seq x y z
N MET A 1 -30.95 1.81 -18.45
CA MET A 1 -30.96 2.69 -17.26
C MET A 1 -30.15 3.99 -17.44
N ARG A 2 -28.94 3.99 -18.02
CA ARG A 2 -28.07 5.19 -18.13
C ARG A 2 -28.69 6.39 -18.90
N ASN A 3 -29.42 6.14 -20.00
CA ASN A 3 -30.02 7.21 -20.79
C ASN A 3 -31.28 7.82 -20.13
N VAL A 4 -32.06 7.02 -19.41
CA VAL A 4 -33.24 7.50 -18.66
C VAL A 4 -32.80 8.40 -17.49
N PHE A 5 -31.72 8.02 -16.80
CA PHE A 5 -31.15 8.83 -15.73
C PHE A 5 -30.61 10.17 -16.24
N LEU A 6 -29.91 10.18 -17.38
CA LEU A 6 -29.37 11.42 -17.96
C LEU A 6 -30.47 12.38 -18.42
N SER A 7 -31.53 11.87 -19.08
CA SER A 7 -32.68 12.68 -19.49
C SER A 7 -33.47 13.22 -18.30
N PHE A 8 -33.61 12.43 -17.23
CA PHE A 8 -34.22 12.89 -15.98
C PHE A 8 -33.39 13.99 -15.31
N LEU A 9 -32.06 13.85 -15.30
CA LEU A 9 -31.15 14.83 -14.71
C LEU A 9 -31.15 16.15 -15.48
N LEU A 10 -31.19 16.11 -16.82
CA LEU A 10 -31.33 17.29 -17.67
C LEU A 10 -32.69 17.99 -17.46
N ALA A 11 -33.79 17.24 -17.42
CA ALA A 11 -35.12 17.79 -17.16
C ALA A 11 -35.24 18.37 -15.73
N ALA A 12 -34.56 17.76 -14.75
CA ALA A 12 -34.48 18.25 -13.38
C ALA A 12 -33.66 19.55 -13.29
N VAL A 13 -32.51 19.63 -13.98
CA VAL A 13 -31.67 20.84 -14.07
C VAL A 13 -32.40 21.99 -14.75
N GLU A 14 -33.23 21.69 -15.75
CA GLU A 14 -34.05 22.70 -16.44
C GLU A 14 -35.22 23.21 -15.57
N ARG A 15 -35.79 22.35 -14.72
CA ARG A 15 -36.86 22.71 -13.76
C ARG A 15 -36.36 23.19 -12.39
N LEU A 16 -35.05 23.20 -12.17
CA LEU A 16 -34.40 23.68 -10.96
C LEU A 16 -34.52 25.21 -10.90
N THR A 17 -35.68 25.68 -10.44
CA THR A 17 -35.92 27.06 -10.02
C THR A 17 -34.98 27.42 -8.85
N GLU A 18 -34.89 28.70 -8.51
CA GLU A 18 -34.11 29.20 -7.36
C GLU A 18 -34.38 28.39 -6.07
N LYS A 19 -35.62 27.93 -5.87
CA LYS A 19 -36.02 27.06 -4.75
C LYS A 19 -35.47 25.63 -4.83
N GLY A 20 -35.28 25.10 -6.03
CA GLY A 20 -34.69 23.78 -6.22
C GLY A 20 -33.20 23.75 -5.85
N TYR A 21 -32.46 24.83 -6.07
CA TYR A 21 -31.04 24.89 -5.71
C TYR A 21 -30.84 24.82 -4.19
N ILE A 22 -31.70 25.50 -3.43
CA ILE A 22 -31.70 25.45 -1.97
C ILE A 22 -31.98 24.03 -1.48
N LEU A 23 -32.93 23.32 -2.12
CA LEU A 23 -33.22 21.92 -1.82
C LEU A 23 -32.02 21.01 -2.13
N LEU A 24 -31.37 21.19 -3.28
CA LEU A 24 -30.20 20.41 -3.68
C LEU A 24 -29.05 20.60 -2.68
N ILE A 25 -28.76 21.85 -2.29
CA ILE A 25 -27.75 22.17 -1.27
C ILE A 25 -28.11 21.50 0.06
N GLY A 26 -29.38 21.60 0.49
CA GLY A 26 -29.85 20.97 1.72
C GLY A 26 -29.68 19.45 1.72
N VAL A 27 -30.00 18.79 0.61
CA VAL A 27 -29.80 17.34 0.43
C VAL A 27 -28.31 17.00 0.46
N LEU A 28 -27.47 17.77 -0.23
CA LEU A 28 -26.03 17.51 -0.31
C LEU A 28 -25.35 17.67 1.06
N VAL A 29 -25.72 18.72 1.81
CA VAL A 29 -25.27 18.93 3.20
C VAL A 29 -25.77 17.81 4.11
N ALA A 30 -27.03 17.39 4.00
CA ALA A 30 -27.57 16.28 4.79
C ALA A 30 -26.85 14.96 4.51
N LEU A 31 -26.59 14.62 3.24
CA LEU A 31 -25.85 13.41 2.86
C LEU A 31 -24.40 13.40 3.37
N ILE A 32 -23.75 14.57 3.38
CA ILE A 32 -22.40 14.73 3.96
C ILE A 32 -22.45 14.52 5.48
N LEU A 33 -23.38 15.17 6.17
CA LEU A 33 -23.50 15.10 7.63
C LEU A 33 -23.90 13.71 8.14
N TYR A 34 -24.69 12.95 7.36
CA TYR A 34 -25.13 11.61 7.75
C TYR A 34 -24.08 10.52 7.48
N GLY A 35 -23.01 10.79 6.71
CA GLY A 35 -21.97 9.81 6.40
C GLY A 35 -22.46 8.56 5.64
N THR A 36 -23.70 8.58 5.12
CA THR A 36 -24.39 7.40 4.56
C THR A 36 -23.97 7.05 3.13
N VAL A 37 -23.13 7.87 2.49
CA VAL A 37 -22.78 7.72 1.08
C VAL A 37 -21.29 7.46 0.98
N ALA A 38 -20.86 6.34 0.39
CA ALA A 38 -19.44 6.13 0.09
C ALA A 38 -18.89 7.32 -0.72
N GLY A 39 -17.67 7.80 -0.41
CA GLY A 39 -17.10 9.01 -1.02
C GLY A 39 -17.13 9.01 -2.56
N GLU A 40 -17.06 7.84 -3.19
CA GLU A 40 -17.19 7.67 -4.64
C GLU A 40 -18.54 8.11 -5.20
N ASN A 41 -19.65 7.83 -4.50
CA ASN A 41 -20.99 8.22 -4.95
C ASN A 41 -21.20 9.73 -4.87
N LEU A 42 -20.61 10.39 -3.86
CA LEU A 42 -20.65 11.84 -3.73
C LEU A 42 -19.86 12.52 -4.84
N PHE A 43 -18.69 11.98 -5.21
CA PHE A 43 -17.91 12.47 -6.34
C PHE A 43 -18.72 12.48 -7.63
N TRP A 44 -19.33 11.35 -7.97
CA TRP A 44 -20.09 11.22 -9.22
C TRP A 44 -21.30 12.14 -9.23
N LEU A 45 -21.91 12.42 -8.08
CA LEU A 45 -23.01 13.37 -7.97
C LEU A 45 -22.55 14.81 -8.24
N VAL A 46 -21.46 15.25 -7.60
CA VAL A 46 -20.87 16.58 -7.85
C VAL A 46 -20.41 16.71 -9.30
N ALA A 47 -19.69 15.72 -9.82
CA ALA A 47 -19.23 15.69 -11.20
C ALA A 47 -20.39 15.72 -12.21
N SER A 48 -21.46 14.96 -11.96
CA SER A 48 -22.66 14.94 -12.81
C SER A 48 -23.38 16.29 -12.80
N PHE A 49 -23.50 16.93 -11.63
CA PHE A 49 -24.09 18.26 -11.52
C PHE A 49 -23.26 19.31 -12.28
N VAL A 50 -21.95 19.35 -12.04
CA VAL A 50 -21.04 20.28 -12.71
C VAL A 50 -21.07 20.07 -14.22
N GLY A 51 -21.05 18.82 -14.67
CA GLY A 51 -21.16 18.45 -16.08
C GLY A 51 -22.49 18.91 -16.70
N ALA A 52 -23.62 18.60 -16.07
CA ALA A 52 -24.94 19.01 -16.57
C ALA A 52 -25.10 20.53 -16.60
N ARG A 53 -24.63 21.25 -15.57
CA ARG A 53 -24.68 22.72 -15.55
C ARG A 53 -23.77 23.33 -16.60
N GLY A 54 -22.59 22.77 -16.82
CA GLY A 54 -21.67 23.19 -17.87
C GLY A 54 -22.28 23.04 -19.27
N ILE A 55 -22.90 21.88 -19.56
CA ILE A 55 -23.60 21.62 -20.83
C ILE A 55 -24.74 22.62 -21.03
N TYR A 56 -25.55 22.86 -20.01
CA TYR A 56 -26.65 23.81 -20.07
C TYR A 56 -26.16 25.24 -20.39
N LEU A 57 -25.11 25.71 -19.70
CA LEU A 57 -24.53 27.03 -19.95
C LEU A 57 -23.95 27.12 -21.36
N ALA A 58 -23.27 26.08 -21.83
CA ALA A 58 -22.73 26.02 -23.18
C ALA A 58 -23.84 26.09 -24.24
N ALA A 59 -24.95 25.35 -24.06
CA ALA A 59 -26.10 25.38 -24.95
C ALA A 59 -26.74 26.77 -25.01
N GLN A 60 -26.88 27.45 -23.87
CA GLN A 60 -27.39 28.83 -23.83
C GLN A 60 -26.47 29.83 -24.52
N ILE A 61 -25.15 29.66 -24.40
CA ILE A 61 -24.15 30.54 -25.03
C ILE A 61 -24.09 30.33 -26.56
N ALA A 62 -24.39 29.11 -27.02
CA ALA A 62 -24.35 28.72 -28.42
C ALA A 62 -25.63 29.07 -29.19
N HIS A 63 -26.79 29.12 -28.53
CA HIS A 63 -28.05 29.41 -29.21
C HIS A 63 -28.05 30.85 -29.74
N PRO A 64 -28.13 31.08 -31.06
CA PRO A 64 -28.22 32.44 -31.61
C PRO A 64 -29.47 33.13 -31.07
N GLN A 65 -29.33 34.41 -30.71
CA GLN A 65 -30.45 35.24 -30.27
C GLN A 65 -31.49 35.25 -31.40
N GLN A 66 -32.61 34.58 -31.20
CA GLN A 66 -33.79 34.77 -32.05
C GLN A 66 -34.14 36.26 -32.07
N ASP A 67 -34.48 36.74 -33.25
CA ASP A 67 -34.69 38.16 -33.55
C ASP A 67 -35.57 38.84 -32.48
N PRO A 68 -35.22 40.07 -32.07
CA PRO A 68 -35.91 40.79 -31.00
C PRO A 68 -37.39 41.09 -31.28
N GLY A 69 -37.91 40.76 -32.48
CA GLY A 69 -39.28 41.05 -32.91
C GLY A 69 -40.37 40.13 -32.36
N GLU A 70 -40.08 38.91 -31.93
CA GLU A 70 -41.13 37.93 -31.51
C GLU A 70 -41.34 37.80 -30.00
N ALA A 71 -40.53 38.46 -29.16
CA ALA A 71 -40.48 38.16 -27.73
C ALA A 71 -41.41 38.99 -26.82
N GLN A 72 -42.33 39.81 -27.36
CA GLN A 72 -43.10 40.78 -26.57
C GLN A 72 -44.26 40.19 -25.74
N HIS A 73 -44.62 38.90 -25.88
CA HIS A 73 -45.81 38.34 -25.22
C HIS A 73 -45.57 37.16 -24.24
N ALA A 74 -44.34 36.68 -24.06
CA ALA A 74 -44.03 35.69 -23.03
C ALA A 74 -43.39 36.40 -21.83
N GLY A 75 -44.06 36.35 -20.66
CA GLY A 75 -43.72 37.10 -19.45
C GLY A 75 -42.22 37.20 -19.16
N GLU A 76 -41.78 38.41 -18.78
CA GLU A 76 -40.40 38.87 -18.60
C GLU A 76 -39.60 38.09 -17.54
N ALA A 77 -39.31 36.81 -17.81
CA ALA A 77 -38.15 36.17 -17.22
C ALA A 77 -36.91 36.87 -17.82
N ARG A 78 -36.43 37.92 -17.14
CA ARG A 78 -35.23 38.71 -17.47
C ARG A 78 -34.14 37.81 -18.05
N ARG A 79 -34.02 37.77 -19.38
CA ARG A 79 -32.99 36.97 -20.07
C ARG A 79 -31.63 37.47 -19.58
N ARG A 80 -30.85 36.59 -18.94
CA ARG A 80 -29.48 36.90 -18.51
C ARG A 80 -28.63 37.22 -19.74
N SER A 81 -27.72 38.18 -19.60
CA SER A 81 -26.81 38.51 -20.70
C SER A 81 -25.83 37.36 -20.98
N ARG A 82 -25.45 37.15 -22.25
CA ARG A 82 -24.43 36.15 -22.65
C ARG A 82 -23.13 36.28 -21.85
N ARG A 83 -22.73 37.52 -21.53
CA ARG A 83 -21.56 37.82 -20.71
C ARG A 83 -21.71 37.32 -19.28
N GLU A 84 -22.90 37.43 -18.68
CA GLU A 84 -23.19 36.89 -17.33
C GLU A 84 -23.11 35.36 -17.34
N GLN A 85 -23.62 34.69 -18.37
CA GLN A 85 -23.52 33.22 -18.52
C GLN A 85 -22.07 32.73 -18.69
N MET A 86 -21.25 33.45 -19.48
CA MET A 86 -19.82 33.13 -19.61
C MET A 86 -19.08 33.28 -18.28
N ILE A 87 -19.37 34.35 -17.52
CA ILE A 87 -18.79 34.57 -16.21
C ILE A 87 -19.27 33.52 -15.21
N GLU A 88 -20.54 33.11 -15.26
CA GLU A 88 -21.06 32.01 -14.46
C GLU A 88 -20.35 30.69 -14.76
N CYS A 89 -20.10 30.40 -16.03
CA CYS A 89 -19.34 29.22 -16.46
C CYS A 89 -17.90 29.27 -15.91
N ALA A 90 -17.25 30.43 -15.97
CA ALA A 90 -15.94 30.64 -15.34
C ALA A 90 -15.97 30.36 -13.82
N GLY A 91 -17.00 30.83 -13.12
CA GLY A 91 -17.17 30.57 -11.68
C GLY A 91 -17.39 29.09 -11.37
N LEU A 92 -18.18 28.38 -12.18
CA LEU A 92 -18.39 26.94 -12.05
C LEU A 92 -17.06 26.19 -12.19
N LEU A 93 -16.28 26.49 -13.23
CA LEU A 93 -14.95 25.90 -13.44
C LEU A 93 -14.00 26.23 -12.30
N ALA A 94 -13.95 27.49 -11.86
CA ALA A 94 -13.05 27.95 -10.81
C ALA A 94 -13.34 27.25 -9.47
N PHE A 95 -14.58 27.29 -9.00
CA PHE A 95 -14.93 26.76 -7.68
C PHE A 95 -15.06 25.25 -7.63
N CYS A 96 -15.61 24.62 -8.67
CA CYS A 96 -15.94 23.20 -8.60
C CYS A 96 -14.85 22.28 -9.17
N LEU A 97 -13.92 22.81 -9.98
CA LEU A 97 -12.86 22.01 -10.59
C LEU A 97 -11.47 22.53 -10.25
N LEU A 98 -11.15 23.78 -10.61
CA LEU A 98 -9.79 24.30 -10.52
C LEU A 98 -9.33 24.48 -9.08
N ALA A 99 -10.16 25.03 -8.19
CA ALA A 99 -9.80 25.22 -6.79
C ALA A 99 -9.63 23.89 -6.03
N PRO A 100 -10.52 22.89 -6.14
CA PRO A 100 -10.28 21.56 -5.57
C PRO A 100 -9.05 20.86 -6.13
N LEU A 101 -8.80 20.99 -7.44
CA LEU A 101 -7.61 20.42 -8.06
C LEU A 101 -6.33 21.12 -7.58
N ALA A 102 -6.34 22.46 -7.47
CA ALA A 102 -5.25 23.22 -6.89
C ALA A 102 -5.00 22.79 -5.44
N TRP A 103 -6.04 22.65 -4.61
CA TRP A 103 -5.91 22.12 -3.26
C TRP A 103 -5.19 20.77 -3.23
N VAL A 104 -5.63 19.81 -4.04
CA VAL A 104 -5.02 18.48 -4.15
C VAL A 104 -3.53 18.57 -4.52
N LEU A 105 -3.17 19.47 -5.44
CA LEU A 105 -1.77 19.70 -5.84
C LEU A 105 -0.90 20.23 -4.69
N TYR A 106 -1.44 20.97 -3.73
CA TYR A 106 -0.64 21.50 -2.62
C TYR A 106 -0.65 20.61 -1.36
N THR A 107 -1.65 19.75 -1.21
CA THR A 107 -1.77 18.91 0.00
C THR A 107 -1.28 17.48 -0.18
N ARG A 108 -1.24 16.96 -1.42
CA ARG A 108 -0.82 15.57 -1.66
C ARG A 108 0.63 15.50 -2.10
N GLU A 109 1.32 14.47 -1.63
CA GLU A 109 2.68 14.17 -2.04
C GLU A 109 2.75 13.69 -3.49
N ILE A 110 1.76 12.90 -3.91
CA ILE A 110 1.59 12.41 -5.28
C ILE A 110 0.13 12.63 -5.74
N VAL A 111 -0.04 13.02 -6.99
CA VAL A 111 -1.36 13.30 -7.58
C VAL A 111 -1.51 12.45 -8.84
N SER A 112 -2.48 11.55 -8.81
CA SER A 112 -2.85 10.72 -9.97
C SER A 112 -4.36 10.76 -10.15
N LEU A 113 -4.79 10.92 -11.40
CA LEU A 113 -6.20 10.88 -11.80
C LEU A 113 -6.87 9.51 -11.54
N ARG A 114 -6.07 8.45 -11.31
CA ARG A 114 -6.57 7.10 -11.02
C ARG A 114 -6.77 6.84 -9.53
N SER A 115 -6.19 7.66 -8.65
CA SER A 115 -6.29 7.43 -7.20
C SER A 115 -7.72 7.59 -6.71
N SER A 116 -8.15 6.74 -5.79
CA SER A 116 -9.43 6.91 -5.13
C SER A 116 -9.43 8.25 -4.38
N HIS A 117 -10.53 8.97 -4.52
CA HIS A 117 -10.61 10.32 -3.96
C HIS A 117 -10.97 10.22 -2.48
N ASP A 118 -10.01 10.56 -1.63
CA ASP A 118 -10.22 10.74 -0.19
C ASP A 118 -11.38 11.72 0.13
N TRP A 119 -12.00 11.50 1.28
CA TRP A 119 -13.08 12.30 1.85
C TRP A 119 -12.76 13.78 1.95
N VAL A 120 -11.50 14.14 2.23
CA VAL A 120 -11.06 15.55 2.26
C VAL A 120 -11.24 16.20 0.88
N THR A 121 -10.89 15.51 -0.20
CA THR A 121 -11.08 16.02 -1.56
C THR A 121 -12.56 16.21 -1.88
N MET A 122 -13.42 15.29 -1.42
CA MET A 122 -14.88 15.42 -1.55
C MET A 122 -15.42 16.63 -0.80
N LEU A 123 -14.94 16.87 0.41
CA LEU A 123 -15.35 17.99 1.23
C LEU A 123 -14.96 19.32 0.58
N VAL A 124 -13.75 19.42 0.03
CA VAL A 124 -13.29 20.62 -0.69
C VAL A 124 -14.10 20.85 -1.97
N ALA A 125 -14.37 19.80 -2.75
CA ALA A 125 -15.22 19.91 -3.94
C ALA A 125 -16.66 20.33 -3.59
N SER A 126 -17.22 19.79 -2.52
CA SER A 126 -18.55 20.14 -2.02
C SER A 126 -18.60 21.58 -1.50
N LEU A 127 -17.57 22.04 -0.79
CA LEU A 127 -17.43 23.43 -0.38
C LEU A 127 -17.35 24.37 -1.58
N GLY A 128 -16.58 23.98 -2.60
CA GLY A 128 -16.53 24.69 -3.89
C GLY A 128 -17.92 24.83 -4.52
N LEU A 129 -18.70 23.75 -4.54
CA LEU A 129 -20.08 23.77 -5.04
C LEU A 129 -20.98 24.71 -4.22
N VAL A 130 -20.88 24.69 -2.89
CA VAL A 130 -21.63 25.60 -2.01
C VAL A 130 -21.26 27.06 -2.30
N LEU A 131 -19.97 27.37 -2.43
CA LEU A 131 -19.48 28.71 -2.76
C LEU A 131 -19.94 29.18 -4.14
N TYR A 132 -19.97 28.27 -5.13
CA TYR A 132 -20.52 28.56 -6.45
C TYR A 132 -22.01 28.92 -6.39
N LEU A 133 -22.80 28.19 -5.59
CA LEU A 133 -24.25 28.37 -5.48
C LEU A 133 -24.67 29.52 -4.55
N LEU A 134 -23.76 30.01 -3.70
CA LEU A 134 -24.04 31.04 -2.69
C LEU A 134 -24.77 32.29 -3.23
N PRO A 135 -24.43 32.84 -4.42
CA PRO A 135 -25.14 34.00 -4.97
C PRO A 135 -26.59 33.73 -5.39
N PHE A 136 -26.99 32.47 -5.53
CA PHE A 136 -28.38 32.07 -5.76
C PHE A 136 -29.17 31.91 -4.45
N ALA A 137 -28.48 31.61 -3.34
CA ALA A 137 -29.11 31.43 -2.03
C ALA A 137 -29.25 32.76 -1.27
N LEU A 138 -28.30 33.67 -1.43
CA LEU A 138 -28.38 35.01 -0.86
C LEU A 138 -29.29 35.88 -1.74
N SER A 139 -30.39 36.36 -1.19
CA SER A 139 -31.36 37.22 -1.87
C SER A 139 -30.70 38.40 -2.60
N SER A 140 -30.63 38.27 -3.93
CA SER A 140 -30.24 39.24 -4.95
C SER A 140 -29.05 40.16 -4.65
N PRO A 141 -27.80 39.66 -4.62
CA PRO A 141 -26.71 40.48 -5.12
C PRO A 141 -27.09 40.93 -6.55
N GLY A 142 -27.08 42.23 -6.78
CA GLY A 142 -27.32 42.77 -8.12
C GLY A 142 -26.41 42.09 -9.15
N ALA A 143 -26.81 42.11 -10.43
CA ALA A 143 -26.01 41.59 -11.54
C ALA A 143 -24.49 41.94 -11.49
N PRO A 144 -24.02 43.11 -11.02
CA PRO A 144 -22.59 43.35 -10.82
C PRO A 144 -21.93 42.47 -9.74
N GLY A 145 -22.59 42.25 -8.59
CA GLY A 145 -22.05 41.44 -7.50
C GLY A 145 -21.84 39.97 -7.89
N ARG A 146 -22.81 39.38 -8.61
CA ARG A 146 -22.68 38.01 -9.14
C ARG A 146 -21.51 37.86 -10.11
N ARG A 147 -21.34 38.84 -11.00
CA ARG A 147 -20.25 38.84 -11.99
C ARG A 147 -18.87 38.88 -11.31
N ILE A 148 -18.72 39.69 -10.26
CA ILE A 148 -17.47 39.73 -9.49
C ILE A 148 -17.25 38.38 -8.78
N TRP A 149 -18.28 37.84 -8.12
CA TRP A 149 -18.17 36.57 -7.37
C TRP A 149 -17.75 35.39 -8.24
N TRP A 150 -18.33 35.22 -9.43
CA TRP A 150 -17.97 34.12 -10.32
C TRP A 150 -16.69 34.38 -11.13
N GLY A 151 -16.40 35.63 -11.48
CA GLY A 151 -15.24 35.98 -12.30
C GLY A 151 -13.92 36.01 -11.52
N LEU A 152 -13.94 36.57 -10.31
CA LEU A 152 -12.74 36.82 -9.50
C LEU A 152 -11.93 35.54 -9.17
N PRO A 153 -12.53 34.39 -8.83
CA PRO A 153 -11.78 33.19 -8.43
C PRO A 153 -11.05 32.48 -9.56
N LEU A 154 -11.42 32.73 -10.83
CA LEU A 154 -10.83 31.99 -11.96
C LEU A 154 -9.33 32.24 -12.07
N LEU A 155 -8.90 33.51 -12.05
CA LEU A 155 -7.51 33.89 -12.21
C LEU A 155 -6.60 33.29 -11.11
N PRO A 156 -6.87 33.46 -9.80
CA PRO A 156 -6.05 32.84 -8.76
C PRO A 156 -6.09 31.32 -8.83
N ALA A 157 -7.23 30.69 -9.16
CA ALA A 157 -7.30 29.24 -9.30
C ALA A 157 -6.40 28.72 -10.44
N VAL A 158 -6.41 29.38 -11.61
CA VAL A 158 -5.53 29.03 -12.74
C VAL A 158 -4.06 29.24 -12.36
N VAL A 159 -3.71 30.37 -11.75
CA VAL A 159 -2.34 30.66 -11.32
C VAL A 159 -1.84 29.63 -10.31
N LEU A 160 -2.64 29.31 -9.29
CA LEU A 160 -2.29 28.30 -8.28
C LEU A 160 -2.14 26.92 -8.89
N LEU A 161 -3.00 26.54 -9.83
CA LEU A 161 -2.94 25.26 -10.52
C LEU A 161 -1.68 25.14 -11.36
N VAL A 162 -1.36 26.15 -12.18
CA VAL A 162 -0.13 26.18 -12.98
C VAL A 162 1.09 26.15 -12.08
N ALA A 163 1.12 26.98 -11.03
CA ALA A 163 2.21 27.00 -10.07
C ALA A 163 2.35 25.65 -9.32
N GLY A 164 1.24 25.00 -8.97
CA GLY A 164 1.25 23.69 -8.33
C GLY A 164 1.84 22.61 -9.23
N ILE A 165 1.45 22.60 -10.51
CA ILE A 165 2.03 21.68 -11.50
C ILE A 165 3.52 21.97 -11.69
N GLN A 166 3.93 23.24 -11.88
CA GLN A 166 5.34 23.54 -12.15
C GLN A 166 6.26 23.35 -10.94
N LEU A 167 5.81 23.72 -9.73
CA LEU A 167 6.66 23.76 -8.54
C LEU A 167 6.59 22.49 -7.68
N ARG A 168 5.44 21.80 -7.65
CA ARG A 168 5.22 20.63 -6.77
C ARG A 168 5.13 19.32 -7.53
N HIS A 169 4.49 19.33 -8.71
CA HIS A 169 4.19 18.13 -9.48
C HIS A 169 4.61 18.25 -10.95
N PRO A 170 5.92 18.49 -11.23
CA PRO A 170 6.39 18.75 -12.60
C PRO A 170 6.18 17.57 -13.55
N TYR A 171 5.97 16.36 -13.02
CA TYR A 171 5.58 15.17 -13.78
C TYR A 171 4.17 15.23 -14.37
N LEU A 172 3.30 16.13 -13.89
CA LEU A 172 1.99 16.39 -14.49
C LEU A 172 2.04 17.39 -15.65
N ASN A 173 3.17 18.06 -15.87
CA ASN A 173 3.32 19.00 -16.98
C ASN A 173 3.46 18.21 -18.30
N PRO A 174 2.49 18.28 -19.24
CA PRO A 174 2.54 17.50 -20.47
C PRO A 174 3.66 17.93 -21.43
N VAL A 175 4.22 19.12 -21.24
CA VAL A 175 5.30 19.69 -22.08
C VAL A 175 6.68 19.31 -21.53
N ASN A 176 6.76 18.78 -20.30
CA ASN A 176 8.04 18.39 -19.72
C ASN A 176 8.54 17.07 -20.35
N PRO A 177 9.70 17.05 -21.04
CA PRO A 177 10.23 15.83 -21.64
C PRO A 177 10.54 14.75 -20.58
N ASP A 178 10.94 15.16 -19.38
CA ASP A 178 11.36 14.27 -18.29
C ASP A 178 10.19 13.82 -17.40
N ARG A 179 8.94 14.05 -17.84
CA ARG A 179 7.74 13.76 -17.03
C ARG A 179 7.69 12.33 -16.49
N VAL A 180 8.17 11.36 -17.28
CA VAL A 180 8.13 9.93 -16.91
C VAL A 180 9.19 9.63 -15.85
N ALA A 181 10.39 10.19 -16.00
CA ALA A 181 11.46 10.08 -15.02
C ALA A 181 11.05 10.72 -13.69
N LEU A 182 10.56 11.96 -13.73
CA LEU A 182 10.09 12.69 -12.55
C LEU A 182 8.91 11.99 -11.85
N ALA A 183 8.02 11.34 -12.60
CA ALA A 183 6.94 10.53 -12.05
C ALA A 183 7.50 9.33 -11.26
N ALA A 184 8.43 8.58 -11.85
CA ALA A 184 9.07 7.44 -11.21
C ALA A 184 9.88 7.84 -9.97
N GLU A 185 10.69 8.90 -10.07
CA GLU A 185 11.43 9.46 -8.93
C GLU A 185 10.49 9.86 -7.79
N ARG A 186 9.36 10.49 -8.12
CA ARG A 186 8.37 10.88 -7.11
C ARG A 186 7.80 9.66 -6.40
N VAL A 187 7.51 8.59 -7.13
CA VAL A 187 7.02 7.32 -6.55
C VAL A 187 8.07 6.68 -5.65
N LEU A 188 9.33 6.64 -6.08
CA LEU A 188 10.43 6.05 -5.31
C LEU A 188 10.80 6.88 -4.08
N ALA A 189 10.48 8.18 -4.07
CA ALA A 189 10.69 9.08 -2.94
C ALA A 189 9.55 9.04 -1.89
N LEU A 190 8.47 8.29 -2.13
CA LEU A 190 7.38 8.15 -1.16
C LEU A 190 7.80 7.26 0.02
N ASP A 191 7.57 7.74 1.24
CA ASP A 191 7.74 6.96 2.46
C ASP A 191 6.68 5.87 2.62
N ASP A 192 5.49 6.08 2.04
CA ASP A 192 4.38 5.14 2.11
C ASP A 192 4.51 4.12 0.98
N GLY A 193 5.01 2.93 1.31
CA GLY A 193 5.20 1.86 0.34
C GLY A 193 3.91 1.36 -0.31
N VAL A 194 2.76 1.54 0.36
CA VAL A 194 1.44 1.17 -0.20
C VAL A 194 1.05 2.16 -1.28
N LEU A 195 1.13 3.46 -0.98
CA LEU A 195 0.87 4.51 -1.95
C LEU A 195 1.85 4.44 -3.13
N ALA A 196 3.14 4.18 -2.85
CA ALA A 196 4.15 4.02 -3.88
C ALA A 196 3.80 2.88 -4.85
N GLY A 197 3.39 1.72 -4.32
CA GLY A 197 3.04 0.63 -5.22
C GLY A 197 1.74 0.82 -5.97
N GLN A 198 0.79 1.67 -5.53
CA GLN A 198 -0.37 2.02 -6.38
C GLN A 198 0.05 2.76 -7.66
N HIS A 199 1.28 3.28 -7.68
CA HIS A 199 1.91 3.98 -8.79
C HIS A 199 3.13 3.23 -9.34
N HIS A 200 3.22 1.91 -9.12
CA HIS A 200 4.30 1.08 -9.65
C HIS A 200 4.42 1.20 -11.18
N ASP A 201 3.32 1.49 -11.88
CA ASP A 201 3.26 1.62 -13.33
C ASP A 201 4.09 2.80 -13.85
N TRP A 202 4.28 3.85 -13.05
CA TRP A 202 5.13 4.98 -13.42
C TRP A 202 6.61 4.61 -13.40
N VAL A 203 7.02 3.79 -12.42
CA VAL A 203 8.38 3.24 -12.35
C VAL A 203 8.61 2.28 -13.52
N THR A 204 7.65 1.40 -13.82
CA THR A 204 7.71 0.50 -14.98
C THR A 204 7.78 1.26 -16.30
N ALA A 205 7.01 2.36 -16.46
CA ALA A 205 7.04 3.20 -17.65
C ALA A 205 8.40 3.87 -17.85
N HIS A 206 9.05 4.33 -16.77
CA HIS A 206 10.39 4.89 -16.84
C HIS A 206 11.44 3.84 -17.20
N ALA A 207 11.35 2.64 -16.61
CA ALA A 207 12.22 1.53 -16.94
C ALA A 207 12.15 1.16 -18.43
N ARG A 208 10.93 1.08 -19.00
CA ARG A 208 10.72 0.84 -20.43
C ARG A 208 11.34 1.91 -21.32
N MET A 209 11.22 3.18 -20.92
CA MET A 209 11.82 4.28 -21.66
C MET A 209 13.36 4.17 -21.72
N LEU A 210 14.01 3.81 -20.61
CA LEU A 210 15.47 3.61 -20.55
C LEU A 210 15.91 2.39 -21.35
N ASP A 211 15.14 1.32 -21.28
CA ASP A 211 15.31 0.08 -22.05
C ASP A 211 15.25 0.35 -23.56
N GLU A 212 14.25 1.12 -24.01
CA GLU A 212 14.15 1.57 -25.41
C GLU A 212 15.31 2.49 -25.83
N GLN A 213 15.91 3.22 -24.90
CA GLN A 213 17.11 4.04 -25.11
C GLN A 213 18.42 3.23 -25.10
N GLY A 214 18.36 1.94 -24.75
CA GLY A 214 19.52 1.05 -24.65
C GLY A 214 20.28 1.12 -23.32
N ASP A 215 19.76 1.84 -22.32
CA ASP A 215 20.32 1.86 -20.97
C ASP A 215 19.79 0.67 -20.15
N SER A 216 20.21 -0.52 -20.54
CA SER A 216 19.71 -1.78 -19.96
C SER A 216 20.02 -1.91 -18.47
N ALA A 217 21.14 -1.37 -17.98
CA ALA A 217 21.54 -1.50 -16.58
C ALA A 217 20.59 -0.73 -15.66
N GLU A 218 20.30 0.53 -15.99
CA GLU A 218 19.39 1.37 -15.22
C GLU A 218 17.93 0.92 -15.39
N ALA A 219 17.55 0.48 -16.60
CA ALA A 219 16.24 -0.12 -16.83
C ALA A 219 16.00 -1.34 -15.93
N ILE A 220 16.96 -2.27 -15.83
CA ILE A 220 16.87 -3.42 -14.93
C ILE A 220 16.70 -2.96 -13.48
N ARG A 221 17.50 -1.97 -13.03
CA ARG A 221 17.39 -1.41 -11.68
C ARG A 221 15.96 -0.92 -11.38
N LEU A 222 15.36 -0.17 -12.31
CA LEU A 222 14.00 0.33 -12.15
C LEU A 222 12.92 -0.76 -12.26
N TYR A 223 13.09 -1.75 -13.13
CA TYR A 223 12.19 -2.90 -13.19
C TYR A 223 12.18 -3.68 -11.86
N LEU A 224 13.36 -3.88 -11.25
CA LEU A 224 13.47 -4.49 -9.92
C LEU A 224 12.75 -3.66 -8.85
N HIS A 225 12.91 -2.33 -8.86
CA HIS A 225 12.16 -1.45 -7.98
C HIS A 225 10.64 -1.55 -8.22
N ALA A 226 10.20 -1.65 -9.47
CA ALA A 226 8.79 -1.84 -9.80
C ALA A 226 8.26 -3.18 -9.27
N LEU A 227 9.05 -4.26 -9.30
CA LEU A 227 8.68 -5.56 -8.71
C LEU A 227 8.63 -5.51 -7.18
N ARG A 228 9.52 -4.76 -6.52
CA ARG A 228 9.43 -4.51 -5.06
C ARG A 228 8.12 -3.81 -4.69
N LEU A 229 7.69 -2.86 -5.51
CA LEU A 229 6.44 -2.13 -5.34
C LEU A 229 5.22 -3.02 -5.65
N ASN A 230 5.26 -3.78 -6.74
CA ASN A 230 4.23 -4.75 -7.09
C ASN A 230 4.84 -6.05 -7.64
N PRO A 231 4.91 -7.13 -6.83
CA PRO A 231 5.47 -8.41 -7.23
C PRO A 231 4.64 -9.18 -8.26
N SER A 232 3.43 -8.75 -8.63
CA SER A 232 2.60 -9.52 -9.57
C SER A 232 2.82 -9.18 -11.05
N GLN A 233 3.82 -8.36 -11.38
CA GLN A 233 4.07 -7.88 -12.75
C GLN A 233 4.88 -8.90 -13.57
N GLU A 234 4.18 -9.86 -14.17
CA GLU A 234 4.80 -10.91 -14.98
C GLU A 234 5.51 -10.38 -16.23
N ASP A 235 4.96 -9.34 -16.86
CA ASP A 235 5.57 -8.67 -18.01
C ASP A 235 6.92 -8.03 -17.67
N VAL A 236 7.04 -7.48 -16.45
CA VAL A 236 8.28 -6.90 -15.95
C VAL A 236 9.33 -7.99 -15.74
N ARG A 237 8.96 -9.14 -15.14
CA ARG A 237 9.88 -10.29 -14.97
C ARG A 237 10.42 -10.77 -16.31
N GLN A 238 9.53 -11.00 -17.28
CA GLN A 238 9.92 -11.42 -18.63
C GLN A 238 10.87 -10.43 -19.30
N ARG A 239 10.69 -9.12 -19.05
CA ARG A 239 11.56 -8.11 -19.62
C ARG A 239 12.94 -8.08 -18.97
N ILE A 240 13.06 -8.24 -17.64
CA ILE A 240 14.36 -8.39 -16.98
C ILE A 240 15.11 -9.59 -17.55
N VAL A 241 14.40 -10.70 -17.82
CA VAL A 241 14.98 -11.90 -18.44
C VAL A 241 15.53 -11.66 -19.83
N ALA A 242 14.80 -10.91 -20.65
CA ALA A 242 15.28 -10.53 -21.97
C ALA A 242 16.52 -9.63 -21.91
N LEU A 243 16.58 -8.69 -20.95
CA LEU A 243 17.66 -7.70 -20.85
C LEU A 243 18.94 -8.22 -20.21
N SER A 244 18.81 -9.13 -19.23
CA SER A 244 19.95 -9.75 -18.58
C SER A 244 19.57 -11.18 -18.27
N PRO A 245 19.97 -12.16 -19.10
CA PRO A 245 19.68 -13.56 -18.84
C PRO A 245 20.20 -14.03 -17.48
N ASP A 246 21.28 -13.45 -16.95
CA ASP A 246 21.83 -13.80 -15.64
C ASP A 246 21.01 -13.20 -14.47
N THR A 247 20.54 -11.96 -14.59
CA THR A 247 19.66 -11.32 -13.58
C THR A 247 18.23 -11.86 -13.71
N GLY A 248 17.79 -12.00 -14.94
CA GLY A 248 16.57 -12.67 -15.37
C GLY A 248 16.44 -14.08 -14.90
N ARG A 249 17.48 -14.91 -15.04
CA ARG A 249 17.47 -16.26 -14.49
C ARG A 249 17.32 -16.21 -12.96
N LYS A 250 17.87 -15.18 -12.29
CA LYS A 250 17.61 -14.88 -10.86
C LYS A 250 16.16 -14.46 -10.56
N GLU A 251 15.53 -13.67 -11.41
CA GLU A 251 14.15 -13.17 -11.28
C GLU A 251 13.06 -14.20 -11.71
N HIS A 252 13.36 -15.04 -12.69
CA HIS A 252 12.49 -16.11 -13.21
C HIS A 252 12.59 -17.39 -12.37
N PHE A 253 13.39 -17.39 -11.29
CA PHE A 253 13.49 -18.52 -10.34
C PHE A 253 12.20 -18.77 -9.52
N SER A 254 11.05 -18.24 -9.94
CA SER A 254 9.75 -18.84 -9.62
C SER A 254 9.46 -20.10 -10.45
N ASP A 255 10.27 -20.47 -11.46
CA ASP A 255 10.29 -21.83 -12.00
C ASP A 255 10.91 -22.74 -10.93
N ALA A 256 10.06 -23.20 -10.01
CA ALA A 256 10.38 -23.91 -8.77
C ALA A 256 11.28 -25.16 -8.95
N ALA A 257 11.52 -25.64 -10.17
CA ALA A 257 12.37 -26.79 -10.47
C ALA A 257 13.83 -26.43 -10.86
N SER A 258 14.09 -25.18 -11.26
CA SER A 258 15.38 -24.71 -11.78
C SER A 258 16.24 -24.04 -10.71
N ALA A 259 15.59 -23.38 -9.74
CA ALA A 259 16.22 -22.69 -8.61
C ALA A 259 16.91 -23.66 -7.63
N LEU A 260 16.40 -24.89 -7.52
CA LEU A 260 17.04 -25.93 -6.71
C LEU A 260 18.43 -26.30 -7.26
N ARG A 261 18.57 -26.54 -8.57
CA ARG A 261 19.73 -27.31 -9.07
C ARG A 261 21.12 -26.63 -9.02
N SER A 262 21.22 -25.32 -8.85
CA SER A 262 22.53 -24.63 -8.90
C SER A 262 23.08 -24.21 -7.54
N HIS A 263 22.21 -23.99 -6.55
CA HIS A 263 22.54 -23.54 -5.19
C HIS A 263 21.54 -24.15 -4.21
N ASP A 264 21.26 -25.45 -4.35
CA ASP A 264 20.44 -26.18 -3.39
C ASP A 264 20.99 -25.83 -2.01
N PRO A 265 20.17 -25.29 -1.08
CA PRO A 265 20.61 -25.29 0.30
C PRO A 265 21.03 -26.72 0.61
N TYR A 266 22.16 -26.92 1.27
CA TYR A 266 22.59 -28.27 1.69
C TYR A 266 21.47 -29.02 2.48
N TRP A 267 20.55 -28.21 3.04
CA TRP A 267 19.14 -28.42 3.35
C TRP A 267 18.26 -29.41 2.60
N ALA A 268 18.30 -29.25 1.26
CA ALA A 268 17.41 -29.79 0.25
C ALA A 268 18.02 -30.98 -0.50
N GLU A 269 19.30 -31.29 -0.26
CA GLU A 269 19.81 -32.65 -0.50
C GLU A 269 18.88 -33.62 0.22
N GLU A 270 18.55 -34.76 -0.41
CA GLU A 270 17.56 -35.80 -0.03
C GLU A 270 17.64 -36.33 1.43
N ARG A 271 17.55 -35.43 2.40
CA ARG A 271 17.68 -35.68 3.82
C ARG A 271 16.30 -35.61 4.42
N THR A 272 15.99 -36.63 5.21
CA THR A 272 14.70 -36.73 5.91
C THR A 272 14.60 -35.62 6.95
N ILE A 273 13.59 -34.76 6.81
CA ILE A 273 13.21 -33.79 7.84
C ILE A 273 12.88 -34.58 9.11
N THR A 274 13.58 -34.28 10.20
CA THR A 274 13.32 -34.93 11.48
C THR A 274 12.13 -34.24 12.15
N PRO A 275 11.04 -34.97 12.49
CA PRO A 275 9.93 -34.36 13.21
C PRO A 275 10.40 -33.74 14.52
N LEU A 276 9.96 -32.51 14.80
CA LEU A 276 10.38 -31.80 16.00
C LEU A 276 9.71 -32.36 17.25
N PRO A 277 10.41 -32.35 18.40
CA PRO A 277 9.78 -32.57 19.70
C PRO A 277 8.59 -31.63 19.87
N ARG A 278 7.43 -32.19 20.26
CA ARG A 278 6.25 -31.39 20.62
C ARG A 278 6.31 -31.03 22.10
N CYS A 279 5.98 -29.80 22.41
CA CYS A 279 6.09 -29.26 23.75
C CYS A 279 4.86 -28.43 24.13
N GLU A 280 4.55 -28.37 25.43
CA GLU A 280 3.46 -27.58 25.99
C GLU A 280 4.04 -26.35 26.69
N LEU A 281 3.41 -25.19 26.48
CA LEU A 281 3.81 -23.96 27.16
C LEU A 281 3.19 -23.94 28.56
N ASP A 282 3.90 -24.55 29.50
CA ASP A 282 3.55 -24.55 30.91
C ASP A 282 4.79 -24.35 31.80
N LYS A 283 4.62 -24.46 33.11
CA LYS A 283 5.69 -24.26 34.09
C LYS A 283 6.88 -25.21 33.92
N ARG A 284 6.71 -26.37 33.27
CA ARG A 284 7.83 -27.31 33.03
C ARG A 284 8.90 -26.70 32.12
N MET A 285 8.53 -25.69 31.33
CA MET A 285 9.50 -24.93 30.53
C MET A 285 10.54 -24.19 31.38
N GLU A 286 10.24 -23.88 32.66
CA GLU A 286 11.18 -23.23 33.58
C GLU A 286 12.31 -24.17 34.02
N GLU A 287 12.11 -25.49 33.90
CA GLU A 287 13.14 -26.49 34.22
C GLU A 287 14.24 -26.56 33.16
N ILE A 288 14.04 -25.95 31.98
CA ILE A 288 14.98 -26.01 30.87
C ILE A 288 16.34 -25.44 31.29
N ALA A 289 17.41 -26.17 30.94
CA ALA A 289 18.77 -25.86 31.34
C ALA A 289 19.46 -24.82 30.44
N ARG A 290 19.11 -24.78 29.15
CA ARG A 290 19.74 -23.94 28.14
C ARG A 290 18.71 -23.30 27.21
N THR A 291 19.06 -22.20 26.58
CA THR A 291 18.18 -21.45 25.70
C THR A 291 17.57 -22.38 24.64
N THR A 292 16.25 -22.32 24.50
CA THR A 292 15.48 -23.20 23.62
C THR A 292 14.61 -22.38 22.70
N VAL A 293 14.59 -22.75 21.42
CA VAL A 293 13.73 -22.14 20.41
C VAL A 293 12.38 -22.86 20.40
N VAL A 294 11.30 -22.11 20.57
CA VAL A 294 9.93 -22.62 20.54
C VAL A 294 9.23 -22.12 19.29
N ILE A 295 8.81 -23.05 18.44
CA ILE A 295 8.06 -22.75 17.22
C ILE A 295 6.56 -22.76 17.51
N LEU A 296 5.90 -21.68 17.11
CA LEU A 296 4.47 -21.44 17.25
C LEU A 296 3.86 -21.24 15.87
N ARG A 297 2.57 -21.52 15.73
CA ARG A 297 1.80 -21.17 14.52
C ARG A 297 0.72 -20.15 14.87
N ALA A 298 0.59 -19.11 14.06
CA ALA A 298 -0.49 -18.14 14.13
C ALA A 298 -1.43 -18.32 12.93
N GLY A 299 -2.66 -18.73 13.20
CA GLY A 299 -3.62 -19.22 12.20
C GLY A 299 -3.54 -20.73 11.97
N GLU A 300 -4.50 -21.26 11.21
CA GLU A 300 -4.69 -22.71 11.00
C GLU A 300 -4.00 -23.26 9.75
N SER A 301 -3.49 -22.39 8.88
CA SER A 301 -2.99 -22.71 7.54
C SER A 301 -1.52 -23.12 7.47
N ILE A 302 -0.81 -23.16 8.61
CA ILE A 302 0.58 -23.61 8.68
C ILE A 302 0.61 -25.12 8.98
N SER A 303 1.19 -25.88 8.06
CA SER A 303 1.31 -27.34 8.16
C SER A 303 2.39 -27.76 9.17
N ASP A 304 2.25 -28.97 9.71
CA ASP A 304 3.26 -29.58 10.58
C ASP A 304 4.57 -29.84 9.84
N SER A 305 4.50 -30.19 8.56
CA SER A 305 5.68 -30.39 7.70
C SER A 305 6.55 -29.13 7.62
N LEU A 306 5.92 -27.97 7.48
CA LEU A 306 6.62 -26.70 7.42
C LEU A 306 7.26 -26.34 8.77
N ILE A 307 6.55 -26.58 9.88
CA ILE A 307 7.08 -26.38 11.22
C ILE A 307 8.32 -27.27 11.45
N ASP A 308 8.21 -28.55 11.10
CA ASP A 308 9.30 -29.51 11.26
C ASP A 308 10.50 -29.14 10.39
N ALA A 309 10.28 -28.75 9.13
CA ALA A 309 11.32 -28.26 8.23
C ALA A 309 12.06 -27.05 8.83
N VAL A 310 11.31 -26.07 9.34
CA VAL A 310 11.89 -24.84 9.90
C VAL A 310 12.72 -25.14 11.15
N GLY A 311 12.20 -25.93 12.08
CA GLY A 311 12.94 -26.20 13.31
C GLY A 311 14.10 -27.17 13.15
N ASP A 312 14.01 -28.17 12.27
CA ASP A 312 15.13 -29.06 11.95
C ASP A 312 16.32 -28.26 11.38
N VAL A 313 16.03 -27.22 10.59
CA VAL A 313 17.03 -26.32 10.03
C VAL A 313 17.63 -25.39 11.09
N ILE A 314 16.80 -24.77 11.94
CA ILE A 314 17.30 -23.94 13.05
C ILE A 314 18.16 -24.77 14.00
N GLY A 315 17.67 -25.94 14.42
CA GLY A 315 18.36 -26.78 15.39
C GLY A 315 19.71 -27.26 14.90
N ARG A 316 19.82 -27.62 13.62
CA ARG A 316 21.09 -28.07 13.02
C ARG A 316 22.07 -26.94 12.76
N GLU A 317 21.62 -25.83 12.17
CA GLU A 317 22.52 -24.73 11.81
C GLU A 317 23.04 -23.96 13.02
N LEU A 318 22.22 -23.88 14.07
CA LEU A 318 22.53 -23.07 15.25
C LEU A 318 22.92 -23.92 16.46
N ASP A 319 22.86 -25.25 16.37
CA ASP A 319 23.13 -26.18 17.48
C ASP A 319 22.37 -25.83 18.77
N ILE A 320 21.09 -25.49 18.62
CA ILE A 320 20.20 -25.07 19.70
C ILE A 320 18.99 -26.00 19.80
N PRO A 321 18.50 -26.36 21.00
CA PRO A 321 17.25 -27.11 21.13
C PRO A 321 16.08 -26.39 20.47
N VAL A 322 15.27 -27.15 19.74
CA VAL A 322 14.05 -26.65 19.13
C VAL A 322 12.88 -27.57 19.49
N CYS A 323 11.76 -26.98 19.88
CA CYS A 323 10.50 -27.71 20.04
C CYS A 323 9.34 -26.92 19.41
N ALA A 324 8.22 -27.58 19.17
CA ALA A 324 7.05 -26.98 18.55
C ALA A 324 5.80 -27.14 19.43
N VAL A 325 5.01 -26.07 19.49
CA VAL A 325 3.72 -26.08 20.18
C VAL A 325 2.63 -26.44 19.17
N PRO A 326 1.83 -27.49 19.42
CA PRO A 326 0.86 -27.98 18.45
C PRO A 326 -0.35 -27.02 18.29
N ARG A 327 -0.73 -26.34 19.36
CA ARG A 327 -1.94 -25.50 19.40
C ARG A 327 -1.72 -24.18 18.62
N PRO A 328 -2.59 -23.85 17.65
CA PRO A 328 -2.50 -22.59 16.92
C PRO A 328 -2.92 -21.39 17.77
N ILE A 329 -2.25 -20.26 17.53
CA ILE A 329 -2.61 -18.96 18.07
C ILE A 329 -3.70 -18.37 17.15
N PRO A 330 -4.86 -17.96 17.68
CA PRO A 330 -5.90 -17.34 16.88
C PRO A 330 -5.40 -15.99 16.34
N LEU A 331 -5.62 -15.74 15.05
CA LEU A 331 -5.27 -14.46 14.44
C LEU A 331 -6.28 -13.38 14.86
N PRO A 332 -5.83 -12.15 15.17
CA PRO A 332 -6.74 -11.04 15.41
C PRO A 332 -7.44 -10.63 14.10
N PRO A 333 -8.41 -9.70 14.14
CA PRO A 333 -8.93 -9.09 12.91
C PRO A 333 -7.81 -8.44 12.10
N HIS A 334 -7.88 -8.58 10.77
CA HIS A 334 -6.97 -7.88 9.85
C HIS A 334 -7.05 -6.37 10.03
N THR A 335 -5.91 -5.70 9.97
CA THR A 335 -5.79 -4.25 10.20
C THR A 335 -5.76 -3.45 8.90
N ARG A 336 -5.59 -4.12 7.75
CA ARG A 336 -5.60 -3.49 6.43
C ARG A 336 -6.30 -4.40 5.42
N VAL A 337 -7.21 -3.80 4.64
CA VAL A 337 -8.02 -4.52 3.62
C VAL A 337 -7.36 -4.48 2.23
N HIS A 338 -6.52 -3.47 1.95
CA HIS A 338 -5.94 -3.20 0.63
C HIS A 338 -4.41 -3.14 0.70
N GLY A 339 -3.75 -4.31 0.78
CA GLY A 339 -2.32 -4.43 0.46
C GLY A 339 -2.10 -4.42 -1.06
N LEU A 340 -0.87 -4.18 -1.51
CA LEU A 340 -0.52 -4.12 -2.95
C LEU A 340 -0.71 -5.43 -3.71
N VAL A 341 -0.85 -6.54 -2.99
CA VAL A 341 -1.36 -7.78 -3.55
C VAL A 341 -2.69 -8.04 -2.89
N ASN A 342 -3.72 -8.15 -3.73
CA ASN A 342 -5.12 -8.31 -3.34
C ASN A 342 -5.26 -9.24 -2.13
N GLY A 343 -5.60 -8.69 -0.97
CA GLY A 343 -5.69 -9.49 0.25
C GLY A 343 -5.72 -8.66 1.53
N LYS A 344 -6.22 -9.31 2.58
CA LYS A 344 -6.16 -8.82 3.96
C LYS A 344 -4.71 -8.88 4.43
N GLN A 345 -4.26 -7.83 5.12
CA GLN A 345 -2.95 -7.78 5.78
C GLN A 345 -3.10 -7.51 7.28
N TRP A 346 -2.15 -8.01 8.06
CA TRP A 346 -2.08 -7.84 9.50
C TRP A 346 -0.86 -7.02 9.88
N SER A 347 -1.02 -6.08 10.80
CA SER A 347 0.14 -5.39 11.38
C SER A 347 0.90 -6.38 12.26
N VAL A 348 2.24 -6.34 12.19
CA VAL A 348 3.11 -7.11 13.08
C VAL A 348 2.71 -6.86 14.54
N ALA A 349 2.44 -5.61 14.92
CA ALA A 349 2.03 -5.25 16.27
C ALA A 349 0.76 -5.97 16.74
N ALA A 350 -0.27 -6.10 15.89
CA ALA A 350 -1.51 -6.79 16.26
C ALA A 350 -1.27 -8.30 16.45
N VAL A 351 -0.48 -8.93 15.58
CA VAL A 351 -0.16 -10.36 15.68
C VAL A 351 0.74 -10.62 16.90
N SER A 352 1.74 -9.79 17.13
CA SER A 352 2.63 -9.89 18.30
C SER A 352 1.86 -9.74 19.61
N HIS A 353 0.90 -8.82 19.71
CA HIS A 353 0.03 -8.71 20.89
C HIS A 353 -0.79 -9.97 21.12
N ALA A 354 -1.38 -10.55 20.06
CA ALA A 354 -2.12 -11.81 20.18
C ALA A 354 -1.23 -12.98 20.62
N VAL A 355 0.05 -12.99 20.19
CA VAL A 355 1.05 -13.96 20.65
C VAL A 355 1.39 -13.74 22.12
N GLU A 356 1.65 -12.50 22.54
CA GLU A 356 1.95 -12.16 23.93
C GLU A 356 0.81 -12.54 24.88
N ASP A 357 -0.43 -12.25 24.49
CA ASP A 357 -1.65 -12.66 25.22
C ASP A 357 -1.74 -14.18 25.34
N TYR A 358 -1.41 -14.91 24.26
CA TYR A 358 -1.41 -16.36 24.24
C TYR A 358 -0.32 -16.97 25.13
N LEU A 359 0.88 -16.39 25.10
CA LEU A 359 2.03 -16.84 25.90
C LEU A 359 1.82 -16.57 27.40
N GLY A 360 1.02 -15.57 27.76
CA GLY A 360 0.73 -15.22 29.15
C GLY A 360 1.95 -14.76 29.94
N LEU A 361 3.03 -14.32 29.26
CA LEU A 361 4.29 -13.67 29.69
C LEU A 361 4.91 -13.98 31.08
N SER A 362 4.46 -15.01 31.80
CA SER A 362 4.96 -15.33 33.13
C SER A 362 6.12 -16.33 33.11
N LEU A 363 6.46 -16.89 31.94
CA LEU A 363 7.55 -17.86 31.81
C LEU A 363 8.90 -17.14 31.91
N ARG A 364 9.67 -17.45 32.95
CA ARG A 364 11.01 -16.86 33.16
C ARG A 364 12.13 -17.56 32.40
N ALA A 365 11.82 -18.68 31.74
CA ALA A 365 12.77 -19.50 31.01
C ALA A 365 13.46 -18.75 29.84
N PRO A 366 14.68 -19.16 29.44
CA PRO A 366 15.43 -18.56 28.34
C PRO A 366 14.85 -19.06 27.01
N LEU A 367 13.63 -18.65 26.71
CA LEU A 367 12.92 -19.06 25.50
C LEU A 367 13.07 -18.01 24.41
N LYS A 368 13.21 -18.48 23.17
CA LYS A 368 13.08 -17.64 21.97
C LYS A 368 11.94 -18.18 21.13
N PHE A 369 11.04 -17.31 20.73
CA PHE A 369 9.83 -17.70 20.02
C PHE A 369 9.97 -17.44 18.52
N VAL A 370 9.65 -18.45 17.71
CA VAL A 370 9.50 -18.32 16.25
C VAL A 370 8.05 -18.58 15.90
N VAL A 371 7.32 -17.53 15.56
CA VAL A 371 5.92 -17.61 15.15
C VAL A 371 5.85 -17.65 13.63
N LEU A 372 5.27 -18.71 13.09
CA LEU A 372 5.00 -18.86 11.66
C LEU A 372 3.54 -18.50 11.38
N THR A 373 3.29 -17.76 10.30
CA THR A 373 1.94 -17.45 9.85
C THR A 373 1.83 -17.46 8.33
N SER A 374 0.68 -17.85 7.81
CA SER A 374 0.44 -17.83 6.36
C SER A 374 -0.20 -16.53 5.88
N VAL A 375 -0.55 -15.62 6.80
CA VAL A 375 -1.17 -14.34 6.42
C VAL A 375 -0.13 -13.31 6.10
N ASP A 376 -0.47 -12.39 5.22
CA ASP A 376 0.43 -11.32 4.83
C ASP A 376 0.55 -10.28 5.95
N ILE A 377 1.78 -9.88 6.26
CA ILE A 377 2.08 -8.99 7.39
C ILE A 377 2.80 -7.73 6.93
N TYR A 378 2.60 -6.64 7.67
CA TYR A 378 3.30 -5.38 7.45
C TYR A 378 3.77 -4.76 8.77
N ASN A 379 4.82 -3.95 8.72
CA ASN A 379 5.33 -3.22 9.87
C ASN A 379 5.46 -1.73 9.55
N GLY A 380 4.83 -0.87 10.36
CA GLY A 380 4.82 0.58 10.13
C GLY A 380 4.29 0.96 8.74
N LYS A 381 5.10 1.72 7.99
CA LYS A 381 4.80 2.18 6.63
C LYS A 381 5.20 1.19 5.52
N ALA A 382 5.83 0.06 5.88
CA ALA A 382 6.18 -0.95 4.88
C ALA A 382 4.92 -1.52 4.22
N ASN A 383 5.02 -1.82 2.93
CA ASN A 383 3.95 -2.49 2.19
C ASN A 383 3.69 -3.89 2.74
N PHE A 384 4.76 -4.66 2.90
CA PHE A 384 4.79 -5.96 3.55
C PHE A 384 6.18 -6.17 4.18
N VAL A 385 6.30 -7.18 5.05
CA VAL A 385 7.60 -7.68 5.53
C VAL A 385 7.56 -9.21 5.56
N PHE A 386 8.69 -9.86 5.27
CA PHE A 386 8.79 -11.32 5.40
C PHE A 386 8.84 -11.78 6.84
N ALA A 387 9.46 -10.98 7.70
CA ALA A 387 9.52 -11.22 9.12
C ALA A 387 9.73 -9.93 9.90
N ALA A 388 9.42 -9.97 11.19
CA ALA A 388 9.75 -8.91 12.14
C ALA A 388 9.99 -9.50 13.53
N GLY A 389 10.94 -8.93 14.27
CA GLY A 389 11.07 -9.16 15.70
C GLY A 389 10.11 -8.26 16.49
N TRP A 390 9.76 -8.66 17.71
CA TRP A 390 9.03 -7.80 18.64
C TRP A 390 9.71 -7.75 20.03
N VAL A 391 9.23 -6.82 20.86
CA VAL A 391 9.76 -6.56 22.20
C VAL A 391 9.52 -7.79 23.08
N GLY A 392 10.56 -8.36 23.69
CA GLY A 392 10.46 -9.64 24.41
C GLY A 392 11.14 -10.81 23.68
N GLY A 393 11.69 -10.58 22.49
CA GLY A 393 12.69 -11.47 21.88
C GLY A 393 12.13 -12.59 21.01
N GLY A 394 10.88 -12.51 20.57
CA GLY A 394 10.32 -13.39 19.55
C GLY A 394 10.41 -12.82 18.14
N ILE A 395 10.26 -13.69 17.14
CA ILE A 395 10.24 -13.37 15.71
C ILE A 395 8.96 -13.90 15.06
N LEU A 396 8.36 -13.09 14.21
CA LEU A 396 7.19 -13.44 13.40
C LEU A 396 7.64 -13.58 11.95
N VAL A 397 7.37 -14.72 11.32
CA VAL A 397 7.71 -15.01 9.92
C VAL A 397 6.42 -15.31 9.15
N SER A 398 6.20 -14.57 8.06
CA SER A 398 5.06 -14.79 7.16
C SER A 398 5.48 -15.59 5.93
N THR A 399 4.66 -16.58 5.57
CA THR A 399 4.84 -17.37 4.33
C THR A 399 4.00 -16.86 3.16
N ALA A 400 3.18 -15.83 3.36
CA ALA A 400 2.21 -15.35 2.37
C ALA A 400 2.83 -14.92 1.05
N ARG A 401 4.12 -14.58 1.07
CA ARG A 401 4.90 -14.08 -0.06
C ARG A 401 5.86 -15.10 -0.63
N PHE A 402 5.95 -16.31 -0.07
CA PHE A 402 6.95 -17.31 -0.45
C PHE A 402 6.47 -18.32 -1.50
N GLY A 403 5.25 -18.18 -2.02
CA GLY A 403 4.69 -19.06 -3.04
C GLY A 403 3.38 -19.71 -2.61
N ASP A 404 2.86 -20.58 -3.47
CA ASP A 404 1.67 -21.37 -3.17
C ASP A 404 2.09 -22.62 -2.37
N PRO A 405 1.76 -22.75 -1.07
CA PRO A 405 2.20 -23.88 -0.25
C PRO A 405 1.64 -25.22 -0.73
N VAL A 406 0.56 -25.23 -1.51
CA VAL A 406 -0.04 -26.46 -2.06
C VAL A 406 0.73 -26.93 -3.30
N LYS A 407 1.18 -26.01 -4.15
CA LYS A 407 1.88 -26.34 -5.40
C LYS A 407 3.40 -26.36 -5.25
N GLU A 408 3.92 -25.53 -4.36
CA GLU A 408 5.34 -25.20 -4.22
C GLU A 408 5.82 -25.46 -2.79
N GLN A 409 5.28 -26.49 -2.13
CA GLN A 409 5.52 -26.79 -0.71
C GLN A 409 7.02 -26.70 -0.33
N ARG A 410 7.91 -27.35 -1.08
CA ARG A 410 9.36 -27.33 -0.81
C ARG A 410 9.98 -25.94 -0.92
N LEU A 411 9.52 -25.14 -1.87
CA LEU A 411 10.00 -23.76 -2.05
C LEU A 411 9.57 -22.87 -0.88
N VAL A 412 8.33 -23.04 -0.43
CA VAL A 412 7.81 -22.35 0.76
C VAL A 412 8.57 -22.78 2.02
N GLU A 413 8.82 -24.08 2.21
CA GLU A 413 9.64 -24.61 3.31
C GLU A 413 11.05 -23.99 3.31
N TYR A 414 11.69 -23.97 2.15
CA TYR A 414 13.02 -23.37 1.97
C TYR A 414 13.04 -21.88 2.29
N ARG A 415 12.14 -21.11 1.68
CA ARG A 415 12.13 -19.66 1.89
C ARG A 415 11.81 -19.33 3.35
N THR A 416 10.89 -20.07 3.96
CA THR A 416 10.49 -19.87 5.35
C THR A 416 11.63 -20.17 6.31
N ALA A 417 12.34 -21.31 6.19
CA ALA A 417 13.43 -21.58 7.13
C ALA A 417 14.64 -20.66 6.91
N LYS A 418 14.93 -20.28 5.66
CA LYS A 418 15.97 -19.26 5.38
C LYS A 418 15.64 -17.94 6.08
N GLN A 419 14.38 -17.50 6.01
CA GLN A 419 13.94 -16.29 6.70
C GLN A 419 13.94 -16.46 8.23
N ALA A 420 13.55 -17.63 8.73
CA ALA A 420 13.53 -17.93 10.17
C ALA A 420 14.95 -17.92 10.76
N ILE A 421 15.95 -18.55 10.10
CA ILE A 421 17.36 -18.49 10.52
C ILE A 421 17.86 -17.03 10.56
N SER A 422 17.62 -16.28 9.49
CA SER A 422 18.04 -14.87 9.42
C SER A 422 17.48 -14.06 10.59
N SER A 423 16.21 -14.30 10.91
CA SER A 423 15.47 -13.55 11.92
C SER A 423 15.85 -13.99 13.34
N ILE A 424 16.05 -15.28 13.59
CA ILE A 424 16.45 -15.78 14.92
C ILE A 424 17.85 -15.28 15.27
N LEU A 425 18.81 -15.32 14.35
CA LEU A 425 20.15 -14.76 14.57
C LEU A 425 20.10 -13.28 14.98
N LYS A 426 19.28 -12.49 14.29
CA LYS A 426 19.06 -11.07 14.63
C LYS A 426 18.43 -10.90 16.01
N SER A 427 17.57 -11.82 16.45
CA SER A 427 16.99 -11.82 17.81
C SER A 427 18.00 -12.13 18.92
N PHE A 428 19.16 -12.67 18.56
CA PHE A 428 20.33 -12.83 19.42
C PHE A 428 21.35 -11.70 19.24
N GLY A 429 20.98 -10.60 18.58
CA GLY A 429 21.86 -9.43 18.42
C GLY A 429 22.90 -9.55 17.31
N VAL A 430 22.82 -10.56 16.45
CA VAL A 430 23.71 -10.64 15.27
C VAL A 430 23.28 -9.58 14.24
N PRO A 431 24.19 -8.69 13.79
CA PRO A 431 23.84 -7.61 12.89
C PRO A 431 23.47 -8.11 11.49
N ALA A 432 22.74 -7.30 10.74
CA ALA A 432 22.50 -7.56 9.31
C ALA A 432 23.82 -7.50 8.54
N SER A 433 23.96 -8.34 7.51
CA SER A 433 25.14 -8.35 6.64
C SER A 433 24.90 -7.54 5.37
N ALA A 434 25.92 -6.80 4.93
CA ALA A 434 25.93 -6.16 3.61
C ALA A 434 26.26 -7.13 2.48
N ASP A 435 26.83 -8.30 2.79
CA ASP A 435 27.09 -9.35 1.80
C ASP A 435 25.78 -10.00 1.37
N VAL A 436 25.45 -9.87 0.09
CA VAL A 436 24.27 -10.49 -0.52
C VAL A 436 24.32 -12.02 -0.35
N ASN A 437 25.49 -12.63 -0.34
CA ASN A 437 25.65 -14.08 -0.14
C ASN A 437 25.51 -14.52 1.33
N SER A 438 25.11 -13.62 2.23
CA SER A 438 24.81 -13.96 3.62
C SER A 438 23.31 -14.18 3.85
N VAL A 439 22.94 -15.17 4.66
CA VAL A 439 21.54 -15.35 5.09
C VAL A 439 21.01 -14.14 5.88
N LEU A 440 21.91 -13.33 6.45
CA LEU A 440 21.60 -12.13 7.23
C LEU A 440 21.36 -10.90 6.35
N SER A 441 21.63 -10.98 5.04
CA SER A 441 21.32 -9.91 4.10
C SER A 441 19.84 -9.53 4.14
N TYR A 442 19.57 -8.24 4.01
CA TYR A 442 18.20 -7.72 4.01
C TYR A 442 17.59 -7.89 2.62
N ALA A 443 16.42 -8.55 2.56
CA ALA A 443 15.68 -8.77 1.33
C ALA A 443 14.36 -8.00 1.35
N GLN A 444 14.12 -7.22 0.31
CA GLN A 444 12.90 -6.42 0.09
C GLN A 444 11.92 -7.10 -0.88
N SER A 445 12.38 -8.08 -1.64
CA SER A 445 11.58 -8.88 -2.56
C SER A 445 11.84 -10.38 -2.38
N VAL A 446 11.02 -11.21 -3.02
CA VAL A 446 11.17 -12.68 -2.98
C VAL A 446 12.43 -13.07 -3.74
N GLU A 447 12.72 -12.35 -4.80
CA GLU A 447 13.86 -12.55 -5.68
C GLU A 447 15.17 -12.21 -4.96
N GLU A 448 15.22 -11.11 -4.20
CA GLU A 448 16.34 -10.81 -3.29
C GLU A 448 16.47 -11.85 -2.18
N HIS A 449 15.34 -12.32 -1.65
CA HIS A 449 15.32 -13.36 -0.64
C HIS A 449 15.88 -14.69 -1.17
N ASP A 450 15.65 -15.01 -2.43
CA ASP A 450 16.20 -16.19 -3.08
C ASP A 450 17.67 -16.01 -3.42
N GLY A 451 18.06 -14.80 -3.87
CA GLY A 451 19.44 -14.44 -4.17
C GLY A 451 20.35 -14.38 -2.95
N LYS A 452 19.79 -14.21 -1.75
CA LYS A 452 20.61 -14.22 -0.52
C LYS A 452 21.15 -15.61 -0.21
N GLY A 453 22.33 -15.66 0.39
CA GLY A 453 22.93 -16.94 0.77
C GLY A 453 22.12 -17.74 1.78
N ASN A 454 22.44 -19.03 1.84
CA ASN A 454 21.64 -20.01 2.56
C ASN A 454 22.20 -20.36 3.94
N ARG A 455 23.32 -19.75 4.32
CA ARG A 455 24.02 -20.01 5.57
C ARG A 455 24.46 -18.72 6.26
N PRO A 456 24.57 -18.74 7.59
CA PRO A 456 25.28 -17.71 8.33
C PRO A 456 26.79 -17.79 8.02
N SER A 457 27.48 -16.65 8.04
CA SER A 457 28.95 -16.63 7.96
C SER A 457 29.56 -17.17 9.26
N ALA A 458 30.81 -17.62 9.21
CA ALA A 458 31.53 -18.06 10.41
C ALA A 458 31.60 -16.97 11.49
N GLU A 459 31.77 -15.71 11.06
CA GLU A 459 31.73 -14.53 11.95
C GLU A 459 30.36 -14.36 12.61
N ALA A 460 29.27 -14.45 11.85
CA ALA A 460 27.92 -14.36 12.38
C ALA A 460 27.61 -15.48 13.40
N LEU A 461 28.09 -16.70 13.14
CA LEU A 461 27.97 -17.81 14.08
C LEU A 461 28.81 -17.60 15.36
N GLY A 462 29.97 -16.96 15.26
CA GLY A 462 30.78 -16.57 16.41
C GLY A 462 30.00 -15.63 17.34
N ILE A 463 29.50 -14.52 16.79
CA ILE A 463 28.68 -13.54 17.54
C ILE A 463 27.45 -14.20 18.16
N PHE A 464 26.77 -15.06 17.39
CA PHE A 464 25.61 -15.81 17.87
C PHE A 464 25.96 -16.68 19.08
N ARG A 465 27.04 -17.46 19.01
CA ARG A 465 27.47 -18.35 20.09
C ARG A 465 27.84 -17.59 21.35
N ASP A 466 28.59 -16.50 21.22
CA ASP A 466 28.95 -15.65 22.36
C ASP A 466 27.71 -15.10 23.08
N ASN A 467 26.71 -14.65 22.30
CA ASN A 467 25.45 -14.14 22.85
C ASN A 467 24.57 -15.23 23.45
N LEU A 468 24.57 -16.43 22.86
CA LEU A 468 23.87 -17.61 23.37
C LEU A 468 24.46 -18.07 24.72
N GLU A 469 25.78 -18.19 24.79
CA GLU A 469 26.51 -18.58 26.01
C GLU A 469 26.29 -17.56 27.14
N SER A 470 26.32 -16.26 26.80
CA SER A 470 26.02 -15.18 27.75
C SER A 470 24.59 -15.28 28.31
N GLN A 471 23.60 -15.56 27.45
CA GLN A 471 22.21 -15.74 27.86
C GLN A 471 22.03 -16.98 28.75
N ASP A 472 22.67 -18.10 28.40
CA ASP A 472 22.63 -19.34 29.20
C ASP A 472 23.32 -19.17 30.56
N ALA A 473 24.45 -18.47 30.61
CA ALA A 473 25.14 -18.16 31.85
C ALA A 473 24.30 -17.26 32.77
N ALA A 474 23.61 -16.26 32.20
CA ALA A 474 22.70 -15.40 32.94
C ALA A 474 21.52 -16.19 33.53
N TRP A 475 20.94 -17.11 32.75
CA TRP A 475 19.87 -17.99 33.22
C TRP A 475 20.34 -18.93 34.35
N ALA A 476 21.50 -19.56 34.19
CA ALA A 476 22.08 -20.42 35.22
C ALA A 476 22.41 -19.66 36.51
N ALA A 477 22.78 -18.37 36.41
CA ALA A 477 22.95 -17.51 37.59
C ALA A 477 21.60 -17.18 38.26
N TYR A 478 20.56 -16.91 37.47
CA TYR A 478 19.21 -16.67 37.98
C TYR A 478 18.64 -17.89 38.73
N LYS A 479 18.77 -19.10 38.19
CA LYS A 479 18.29 -20.33 38.88
C LYS A 479 18.98 -20.52 40.23
N ARG A 480 20.33 -20.44 40.25
CA ARG A 480 21.11 -20.49 41.50
C ARG A 480 20.69 -19.43 42.53
N ALA A 481 20.32 -18.23 42.10
CA ALA A 481 19.90 -17.16 43.00
C ALA A 481 18.45 -17.34 43.52
N SER A 482 17.58 -17.99 42.74
CA SER A 482 16.18 -18.22 43.11
C SER A 482 15.97 -19.46 44.00
N GLY A 483 16.99 -20.30 44.16
CA GLY A 483 16.92 -21.50 45.00
C GLY A 483 16.24 -22.69 44.33
N GLU A 484 16.01 -22.58 43.02
CA GLU A 484 15.70 -23.67 42.09
C GLU A 484 17.00 -24.29 41.55
#